data_AF-A0A7J2HSB1-F1
#
_entry.id   AF-A0A7J2HSB1-F1
#
_cell.length_a   1.000
_cell.length_b   1.000
_cell.length_c   1.000
_cell.angle_alpha   90.00
_cell.angle_beta   90.00
_cell.angle_gamma   90.00
#
_symmetry.space_group_name_H-M   'P 1'
#
loop_
_entity.id
_entity.type
_entity.pdbx_description
1 polymer ?
#
loop_
_entity_poly.entity_id
_entity_poly.type
_entity_poly.pdbx_seq_one_letter_code
_entity_poly.pdbx_strand_id
1 'polypeptide(L)'
;MPVWIGVDDTDSRKGGCTTYVAAVLARRLEEIGAKILGYPRLIRLNPNCPYKTRGNAAIAIKTDAEAIDPLRKIAIEVVEEYSELDEGAETGIAFLRGEPDERLRSFYWRAVRELIPLEDAFRLAEEVGAELVYYHDGRGVVGALAAIGADLGSGKTYELVAHRTRAYWGTVRRIDPASVFEMDRATRPYTFDNVDYEAGEIRIAPHTPCPVLLGIRGIDPEAVKRAYEMLRILEPVEYVTIFETNQATDPHYRRLRIADLRDGVSAIIDGTVSEAPRTDAGGHVFFKLRDDAGEIYCAAYEPTKSFRKIVSKLIPGDEVTVFGAVKLKPQGLTLNLEKILVKRLAERIVRRPPICPACGRRMKSLGRNKG
;
A
#
# COMPACT_ATOMS: atom_id res chain seq x y z
N MET A 1 -16.74 -2.13 28.10
CA MET A 1 -15.72 -3.15 27.72
C MET A 1 -15.26 -2.84 26.30
N PRO A 2 -14.02 -3.16 25.90
CA PRO A 2 -13.59 -2.91 24.54
C PRO A 2 -14.41 -3.75 23.56
N VAL A 3 -14.95 -3.11 22.53
CA VAL A 3 -15.57 -3.74 21.36
C VAL A 3 -14.87 -3.24 20.11
N TRP A 4 -14.47 -4.15 19.25
CA TRP A 4 -13.92 -3.84 17.93
C TRP A 4 -14.99 -4.01 16.86
N ILE A 5 -15.02 -3.08 15.92
CA ILE A 5 -15.88 -3.09 14.74
C ILE A 5 -14.96 -3.06 13.52
N GLY A 6 -14.89 -4.15 12.76
CA GLY A 6 -14.18 -4.22 11.48
C GLY A 6 -15.15 -4.02 10.33
N VAL A 7 -14.75 -3.29 9.28
CA VAL A 7 -15.53 -3.12 8.05
C VAL A 7 -14.60 -3.20 6.85
N ASP A 8 -15.01 -3.91 5.79
CA ASP A 8 -14.29 -3.91 4.51
C ASP A 8 -15.25 -4.08 3.32
N ASP A 9 -14.74 -3.80 2.12
CA ASP A 9 -15.38 -3.97 0.82
C ASP A 9 -16.68 -3.17 0.68
N THR A 10 -16.62 -1.89 1.05
CA THR A 10 -17.73 -0.93 0.98
C THR A 10 -17.75 -0.10 -0.31
N ASP A 11 -16.64 -0.09 -1.05
CA ASP A 11 -16.50 0.70 -2.26
C ASP A 11 -16.64 -0.15 -3.52
N SER A 12 -16.82 0.51 -4.66
CA SER A 12 -16.91 -0.15 -5.96
C SER A 12 -15.97 0.53 -6.96
N ARG A 13 -15.89 -0.01 -8.18
CA ARG A 13 -15.17 0.69 -9.26
C ARG A 13 -15.85 2.01 -9.65
N LYS A 14 -17.16 2.14 -9.40
CA LYS A 14 -17.98 3.30 -9.77
C LYS A 14 -17.96 4.39 -8.69
N GLY A 15 -17.85 4.03 -7.42
CA GLY A 15 -18.03 4.97 -6.32
C GLY A 15 -17.57 4.43 -4.97
N GLY A 16 -18.01 5.08 -3.89
CA GLY A 16 -17.72 4.69 -2.52
C GLY A 16 -16.30 5.01 -2.01
N CYS A 17 -16.12 4.84 -0.69
CA CYS A 17 -14.83 4.86 -0.02
C CYS A 17 -14.92 4.33 1.41
N THR A 18 -14.18 3.26 1.71
CA THR A 18 -14.13 2.66 3.07
C THR A 18 -13.72 3.65 4.15
N THR A 19 -12.84 4.61 3.85
CA THR A 19 -12.45 5.64 4.84
C THR A 19 -13.56 6.65 5.13
N TYR A 20 -14.47 6.88 4.18
CA TYR A 20 -15.62 7.76 4.38
C TYR A 20 -16.67 7.05 5.26
N VAL A 21 -16.94 5.78 4.96
CA VAL A 21 -17.79 4.92 5.82
C VAL A 21 -17.25 4.89 7.24
N ALA A 22 -15.94 4.74 7.42
CA ALA A 22 -15.30 4.78 8.74
C ALA A 22 -15.48 6.12 9.45
N ALA A 23 -15.34 7.25 8.74
CA ALA A 23 -15.52 8.58 9.31
C ALA A 23 -16.96 8.81 9.78
N VAL A 24 -17.95 8.45 8.95
CA VAL A 24 -19.37 8.55 9.30
C VAL A 24 -19.72 7.62 10.46
N LEU A 25 -19.24 6.38 10.41
CA LEU A 25 -19.44 5.39 11.47
C LEU A 25 -18.90 5.90 12.81
N ALA A 26 -17.66 6.41 12.82
CA ALA A 26 -17.06 6.99 14.02
C ALA A 26 -17.95 8.10 14.62
N ARG A 27 -18.45 9.02 13.79
CA ARG A 27 -19.30 10.14 14.26
C ARG A 27 -20.64 9.66 14.81
N ARG A 28 -21.35 8.78 14.11
CA ARG A 28 -22.64 8.26 14.59
C ARG A 28 -22.51 7.42 15.86
N LEU A 29 -21.38 6.72 16.04
CA LEU A 29 -21.08 6.01 17.28
C LEU A 29 -20.88 6.99 18.45
N GLU A 30 -20.14 8.08 18.24
CA GLU A 30 -19.97 9.12 19.27
C GLU A 30 -21.31 9.79 19.65
N GLU A 31 -22.21 10.01 18.68
CA GLU A 31 -23.54 10.61 18.90
C GLU A 31 -24.44 9.76 19.81
N ILE A 32 -24.33 8.43 19.76
CA ILE A 32 -25.05 7.53 20.67
C ILE A 32 -24.31 7.31 22.01
N GLY A 33 -23.23 8.06 22.25
CA GLY A 33 -22.45 8.01 23.48
C GLY A 33 -21.38 6.91 23.53
N ALA A 34 -21.11 6.21 22.42
CA ALA A 34 -20.03 5.23 22.38
C ALA A 34 -18.68 5.93 22.30
N LYS A 35 -17.82 5.67 23.29
CA LYS A 35 -16.49 6.28 23.36
C LYS A 35 -15.52 5.53 22.43
N ILE A 36 -14.99 6.20 21.41
CA ILE A 36 -13.90 5.66 20.59
C ILE A 36 -12.60 5.62 21.39
N LEU A 37 -11.89 4.49 21.32
CA LEU A 37 -10.64 4.24 22.03
C LEU A 37 -9.46 4.32 21.05
N GLY A 38 -8.69 5.41 21.12
CA GLY A 38 -7.56 5.65 20.22
C GLY A 38 -8.02 6.14 18.85
N TYR A 39 -7.29 5.76 17.80
CA TYR A 39 -7.62 6.10 16.42
C TYR A 39 -8.25 4.90 15.70
N PRO A 40 -9.19 5.14 14.76
CA PRO A 40 -9.57 4.13 13.79
C PRO A 40 -8.34 3.58 13.06
N ARG A 41 -8.37 2.30 12.70
CA ARG A 41 -7.32 1.64 11.94
C ARG A 41 -7.68 1.64 10.45
N LEU A 42 -6.72 1.96 9.59
CA LEU A 42 -6.80 1.78 8.13
C LEU A 42 -5.72 0.79 7.72
N ILE A 43 -6.14 -0.44 7.41
CA ILE A 43 -5.26 -1.58 7.26
C ILE A 43 -5.20 -2.01 5.79
N ARG A 44 -4.02 -1.87 5.18
CA ARG A 44 -3.73 -2.39 3.84
C ARG A 44 -3.47 -3.89 3.91
N LEU A 45 -4.26 -4.66 3.15
CA LEU A 45 -4.12 -6.10 3.02
C LEU A 45 -3.21 -6.44 1.82
N ASN A 46 -3.22 -7.69 1.36
CA ASN A 46 -2.35 -8.13 0.27
C ASN A 46 -2.50 -7.23 -0.98
N PRO A 47 -1.47 -6.46 -1.36
CA PRO A 47 -1.57 -5.53 -2.49
C PRO A 47 -1.75 -6.27 -3.83
N ASN A 48 -1.50 -7.58 -3.87
CA ASN A 48 -1.62 -8.39 -5.07
C ASN A 48 -3.02 -8.95 -5.30
N CYS A 49 -3.98 -8.71 -4.39
CA CYS A 49 -5.34 -9.21 -4.51
C CYS A 49 -5.98 -8.79 -5.85
N PRO A 50 -6.54 -9.74 -6.63
CA PRO A 50 -7.16 -9.44 -7.92
C PRO A 50 -8.54 -8.79 -7.79
N TYR A 51 -9.21 -8.99 -6.65
CA TYR A 51 -10.56 -8.48 -6.38
C TYR A 51 -10.59 -7.04 -5.86
N LYS A 52 -9.43 -6.45 -5.59
CA LYS A 52 -9.35 -5.09 -5.04
C LYS A 52 -10.01 -4.06 -5.98
N THR A 53 -10.79 -3.16 -5.39
CA THR A 53 -11.29 -1.93 -6.01
C THR A 53 -10.12 -0.94 -6.17
N ARG A 54 -9.66 -0.36 -5.05
CA ARG A 54 -8.50 0.54 -4.97
C ARG A 54 -7.76 0.39 -3.65
N GLY A 55 -6.56 -0.18 -3.73
CA GLY A 55 -5.62 -0.22 -2.61
C GLY A 55 -5.92 -1.23 -1.49
N ASN A 56 -6.91 -2.11 -1.64
CA ASN A 56 -7.20 -3.27 -0.78
C ASN A 56 -7.11 -2.96 0.73
N ALA A 57 -8.08 -2.21 1.26
CA ALA A 57 -7.99 -1.64 2.59
C ALA A 57 -9.27 -1.82 3.41
N ALA A 58 -9.11 -2.41 4.58
CA ALA A 58 -10.14 -2.58 5.59
C ALA A 58 -9.97 -1.58 6.73
N ILE A 59 -11.04 -1.32 7.48
CA ILE A 59 -11.01 -0.44 8.65
C ILE A 59 -11.40 -1.19 9.92
N ALA A 60 -10.88 -0.73 11.06
CA ALA A 60 -11.35 -1.18 12.36
C ALA A 60 -11.47 -0.01 13.34
N ILE A 61 -12.55 0.02 14.11
CA ILE A 61 -12.79 1.02 15.16
C ILE A 61 -12.90 0.29 16.49
N LYS A 62 -12.18 0.79 17.49
CA LYS A 62 -12.26 0.31 18.87
C LYS A 62 -13.15 1.25 19.67
N THR A 63 -14.14 0.71 20.38
CA THR A 63 -15.02 1.47 21.26
C THR A 63 -15.02 0.91 22.66
N ASP A 64 -15.42 1.73 23.64
CA ASP A 64 -15.85 1.27 24.95
C ASP A 64 -17.38 1.22 24.98
N ALA A 65 -17.93 0.00 25.02
CA ALA A 65 -19.37 -0.22 25.03
C ALA A 65 -19.74 -1.38 25.96
N GLU A 66 -20.96 -1.35 26.48
CA GLU A 66 -21.51 -2.44 27.29
C GLU A 66 -22.10 -3.55 26.41
N ALA A 67 -22.78 -3.16 25.32
CA ALA A 67 -23.46 -4.06 24.39
C ALA A 67 -23.02 -3.82 22.94
N ILE A 68 -23.05 -4.89 22.14
CA ILE A 68 -22.76 -4.83 20.69
C ILE A 68 -23.97 -4.32 19.91
N ASP A 69 -25.19 -4.61 20.35
CA ASP A 69 -26.41 -4.32 19.56
C ASP A 69 -26.57 -2.85 19.13
N PRO A 70 -26.34 -1.82 19.98
CA PRO A 70 -26.41 -0.44 19.54
C PRO A 70 -25.36 -0.11 18.47
N LEU A 71 -24.15 -0.63 18.64
CA LEU A 71 -23.05 -0.44 17.68
C LEU A 71 -23.35 -1.12 16.36
N ARG A 72 -23.91 -2.35 16.42
CA ARG A 72 -24.33 -3.13 15.26
C ARG A 72 -25.36 -2.36 14.44
N LYS A 73 -26.39 -1.84 15.11
CA LYS A 73 -27.45 -1.09 14.43
C LYS A 73 -26.88 0.09 13.64
N ILE A 74 -26.03 0.90 14.27
CA ILE A 74 -25.39 2.05 13.62
C ILE A 74 -24.47 1.61 12.46
N ALA A 75 -23.67 0.55 12.65
CA ALA A 75 -22.79 0.05 11.61
C ALA A 75 -23.56 -0.45 10.38
N ILE A 76 -24.67 -1.17 10.58
CA ILE A 76 -25.57 -1.60 9.49
C ILE A 76 -26.15 -0.38 8.78
N GLU A 77 -26.74 0.56 9.51
CA GLU A 77 -27.34 1.77 8.92
C GLU A 77 -26.33 2.57 8.09
N VAL A 78 -25.11 2.74 8.59
CA VAL A 78 -24.04 3.45 7.87
C VAL A 78 -23.60 2.68 6.62
N VAL A 79 -23.44 1.35 6.72
CA VAL A 79 -23.06 0.53 5.58
C VAL A 79 -24.13 0.55 4.50
N GLU A 80 -25.40 0.40 4.85
CA GLU A 80 -26.50 0.43 3.89
C GLU A 80 -26.69 1.80 3.23
N GLU A 81 -26.40 2.89 3.94
CA GLU A 81 -26.55 4.25 3.40
C GLU A 81 -25.37 4.70 2.51
N TYR A 82 -24.15 4.23 2.80
CA TYR A 82 -22.93 4.79 2.19
C TYR A 82 -22.06 3.79 1.42
N SER A 83 -22.36 2.49 1.48
CA SER A 83 -21.64 1.47 0.72
C SER A 83 -22.30 1.24 -0.63
N GLU A 84 -21.49 0.84 -1.61
CA GLU A 84 -21.93 0.61 -2.99
C GLU A 84 -22.50 -0.81 -3.17
N LEU A 85 -23.42 -1.22 -2.28
CA LEU A 85 -23.96 -2.59 -2.21
C LEU A 85 -24.66 -3.01 -3.52
N ASP A 86 -25.43 -2.09 -4.12
CA ASP A 86 -26.12 -2.32 -5.40
C ASP A 86 -25.15 -2.43 -6.60
N GLU A 87 -23.91 -1.95 -6.42
CA GLU A 87 -22.87 -1.93 -7.44
C GLU A 87 -21.82 -3.04 -7.25
N GLY A 88 -22.15 -4.02 -6.40
CA GLY A 88 -21.41 -5.27 -6.22
C GLY A 88 -20.39 -5.27 -5.08
N ALA A 89 -20.46 -4.31 -4.15
CA ALA A 89 -19.64 -4.31 -2.95
C ALA A 89 -20.03 -5.48 -2.03
N GLU A 90 -19.14 -6.45 -1.79
CA GLU A 90 -19.41 -7.63 -0.95
C GLU A 90 -19.07 -7.34 0.52
N THR A 91 -19.68 -6.29 1.05
CA THR A 91 -19.31 -5.69 2.34
C THR A 91 -19.41 -6.69 3.48
N GLY A 92 -18.41 -6.67 4.36
CA GLY A 92 -18.41 -7.43 5.60
C GLY A 92 -18.19 -6.55 6.82
N ILE A 93 -18.92 -6.83 7.89
CA ILE A 93 -18.82 -6.20 9.19
C ILE A 93 -18.55 -7.29 10.24
N ALA A 94 -17.55 -7.09 11.07
CA ALA A 94 -17.21 -7.98 12.17
C ALA A 94 -17.25 -7.23 13.51
N PHE A 95 -17.81 -7.86 14.54
CA PHE A 95 -17.84 -7.35 15.90
C PHE A 95 -17.10 -8.32 16.82
N LEU A 96 -16.14 -7.82 17.59
CA LEU A 96 -15.40 -8.61 18.57
C LEU A 96 -15.44 -7.94 19.93
N ARG A 97 -15.89 -8.67 20.96
CA ARG A 97 -15.78 -8.24 22.36
C ARG A 97 -14.42 -8.63 22.92
N GLY A 98 -13.74 -7.70 23.58
CA GLY A 98 -12.40 -7.94 24.14
C GLY A 98 -11.28 -7.54 23.18
N GLU A 99 -10.04 -7.91 23.52
CA GLU A 99 -8.89 -7.70 22.64
C GLU A 99 -8.73 -8.86 21.64
N PRO A 100 -8.21 -8.60 20.43
CA PRO A 100 -7.90 -9.66 19.48
C PRO A 100 -6.80 -10.59 20.00
N ASP A 101 -7.06 -11.90 19.92
CA ASP A 101 -6.12 -12.95 20.30
C ASP A 101 -5.12 -13.29 19.17
N GLU A 102 -4.26 -14.28 19.41
CA GLU A 102 -3.22 -14.69 18.47
C GLU A 102 -3.78 -15.27 17.16
N ARG A 103 -4.99 -15.84 17.17
CA ARG A 103 -5.63 -16.39 15.97
C ARG A 103 -5.98 -15.26 15.00
N LEU A 104 -6.55 -14.16 15.51
CA LEU A 104 -6.82 -12.96 14.71
C LEU A 104 -5.54 -12.27 14.22
N ARG A 105 -4.50 -12.20 15.05
CA ARG A 105 -3.18 -11.64 14.64
C ARG A 105 -2.53 -12.46 13.54
N SER A 106 -2.55 -13.78 13.68
CA SER A 106 -2.07 -14.71 12.65
C SER A 106 -2.89 -14.56 11.35
N PHE A 107 -4.20 -14.37 11.46
CA PHE A 107 -5.06 -14.13 10.31
C PHE A 107 -4.76 -12.81 9.60
N TYR A 108 -4.48 -11.72 10.34
CA TYR A 108 -3.98 -10.48 9.77
C TYR A 108 -2.72 -10.70 8.92
N TRP A 109 -1.72 -11.39 9.48
CA TRP A 109 -0.47 -11.65 8.76
C TRP A 109 -0.67 -12.48 7.49
N ARG A 110 -1.60 -13.44 7.51
CA ARG A 110 -2.04 -14.14 6.30
C ARG A 110 -2.71 -13.19 5.30
N ALA A 111 -3.67 -12.37 5.74
CA ALA A 111 -4.45 -11.51 4.86
C ALA A 111 -3.60 -10.44 4.14
N VAL A 112 -2.49 -10.03 4.78
CA VAL A 112 -1.52 -9.09 4.20
C VAL A 112 -0.57 -9.75 3.19
N ARG A 113 -0.42 -11.08 3.20
CA ARG A 113 0.64 -11.81 2.47
C ARG A 113 0.14 -12.84 1.45
N GLU A 114 -1.10 -13.29 1.57
CA GLU A 114 -1.70 -14.32 0.71
C GLU A 114 -3.17 -14.02 0.42
N LEU A 115 -3.79 -14.83 -0.44
CA LEU A 115 -5.23 -14.83 -0.66
C LEU A 115 -5.85 -15.84 0.30
N ILE A 116 -6.81 -15.38 1.10
CA ILE A 116 -7.49 -16.23 2.09
C ILE A 116 -8.82 -16.71 1.50
N PRO A 117 -9.09 -18.03 1.52
CA PRO A 117 -10.41 -18.57 1.22
C PRO A 117 -11.45 -18.03 2.21
N LEU A 118 -12.64 -17.71 1.73
CA LEU A 118 -13.68 -17.11 2.57
C LEU A 118 -14.10 -18.03 3.72
N GLU A 119 -14.08 -19.35 3.50
CA GLU A 119 -14.40 -20.37 4.51
C GLU A 119 -13.45 -20.32 5.72
N ASP A 120 -12.19 -19.91 5.53
CA ASP A 120 -11.25 -19.71 6.63
C ASP A 120 -11.67 -18.53 7.52
N ALA A 121 -12.26 -17.49 6.93
CA ALA A 121 -12.72 -16.31 7.66
C ALA A 121 -13.94 -16.64 8.53
N PHE A 122 -14.91 -17.37 7.99
CA PHE A 122 -16.08 -17.82 8.75
C PHE A 122 -15.70 -18.76 9.90
N ARG A 123 -14.84 -19.75 9.64
CA ARG A 123 -14.32 -20.64 10.70
C ARG A 123 -13.62 -19.85 11.80
N LEU A 124 -12.77 -18.90 11.43
CA LEU A 124 -12.08 -18.06 12.41
C LEU A 124 -13.08 -17.26 13.26
N ALA A 125 -14.10 -16.66 12.64
CA ALA A 125 -15.10 -15.87 13.36
C ALA A 125 -15.83 -16.70 14.43
N GLU A 126 -16.22 -17.93 14.09
CA GLU A 126 -16.81 -18.87 15.05
C GLU A 126 -15.84 -19.21 16.19
N GLU A 127 -14.58 -19.51 15.87
CA GLU A 127 -13.55 -19.87 16.83
C GLU A 127 -13.24 -18.76 17.85
N VAL A 128 -13.28 -17.50 17.42
CA VAL A 128 -12.97 -16.33 18.28
C VAL A 128 -14.22 -15.67 18.87
N GLY A 129 -15.41 -16.17 18.51
CA GLY A 129 -16.68 -15.59 18.95
C GLY A 129 -16.95 -14.20 18.37
N ALA A 130 -16.50 -13.92 17.14
CA ALA A 130 -16.81 -12.68 16.44
C ALA A 130 -18.21 -12.78 15.80
N GLU A 131 -19.02 -11.75 15.99
CA GLU A 131 -20.34 -11.67 15.37
C GLU A 131 -20.22 -10.98 14.01
N LEU A 132 -20.84 -11.55 12.97
CA LEU A 132 -20.71 -11.08 11.60
C LEU A 132 -22.01 -10.54 11.04
N VAL A 133 -21.91 -9.52 10.20
CA VAL A 133 -22.94 -9.08 9.25
C VAL A 133 -22.27 -8.95 7.90
N TYR A 134 -22.86 -9.52 6.85
CA TYR A 134 -22.27 -9.47 5.51
C TYR A 134 -23.33 -9.41 4.44
N TYR A 135 -22.94 -8.84 3.30
CA TYR A 135 -23.78 -8.65 2.12
C TYR A 135 -23.23 -9.47 0.96
N HIS A 136 -24.12 -9.98 0.11
CA HIS A 136 -23.78 -10.89 -0.99
C HIS A 136 -22.97 -12.10 -0.51
N ASP A 137 -21.87 -12.42 -1.18
CA ASP A 137 -20.99 -13.53 -0.80
C ASP A 137 -20.12 -13.21 0.42
N GLY A 138 -20.03 -11.94 0.86
CA GLY A 138 -19.38 -11.57 2.12
C GLY A 138 -17.85 -11.58 2.11
N ARG A 139 -17.18 -11.38 0.96
CA ARG A 139 -15.71 -11.29 0.89
C ARG A 139 -15.11 -10.26 1.85
N GLY A 140 -15.80 -9.16 2.14
CA GLY A 140 -15.37 -8.16 3.09
C GLY A 140 -15.17 -8.69 4.52
N VAL A 141 -15.72 -9.86 4.88
CA VAL A 141 -15.48 -10.49 6.19
C VAL A 141 -13.99 -10.77 6.42
N VAL A 142 -13.26 -11.16 5.37
CA VAL A 142 -11.80 -11.39 5.45
C VAL A 142 -11.10 -10.11 5.91
N GLY A 143 -11.41 -8.98 5.28
CA GLY A 143 -10.77 -7.73 5.65
C GLY A 143 -11.22 -7.17 6.99
N ALA A 144 -12.52 -7.28 7.31
CA ALA A 144 -13.06 -6.86 8.60
C ALA A 144 -12.35 -7.57 9.77
N LEU A 145 -12.23 -8.90 9.71
CA LEU A 145 -11.49 -9.68 10.72
C LEU A 145 -10.00 -9.34 10.75
N ALA A 146 -9.37 -9.20 9.57
CA ALA A 146 -7.95 -8.84 9.48
C ALA A 146 -7.67 -7.45 10.05
N ALA A 147 -8.57 -6.49 9.91
CA ALA A 147 -8.43 -5.14 10.46
C ALA A 147 -8.54 -5.14 11.99
N ILE A 148 -9.46 -5.92 12.55
CA ILE A 148 -9.58 -6.13 14.01
C ILE A 148 -8.29 -6.78 14.53
N GLY A 149 -7.83 -7.85 13.87
CA GLY A 149 -6.63 -8.59 14.22
C GLY A 149 -5.31 -7.88 13.92
N ALA A 150 -5.33 -6.67 13.36
CA ALA A 150 -4.13 -6.02 12.85
C ALA A 150 -3.03 -5.88 13.90
N ASP A 151 -1.90 -6.54 13.63
CA ASP A 151 -0.67 -6.44 14.42
C ASP A 151 0.21 -5.34 13.83
N LEU A 152 0.25 -4.21 14.54
CA LEU A 152 1.04 -3.03 14.18
C LEU A 152 2.39 -2.97 14.92
N GLY A 153 2.81 -4.06 15.57
CA GLY A 153 4.04 -4.12 16.36
C GLY A 153 5.32 -4.01 15.53
N SER A 154 5.28 -4.40 14.25
CA SER A 154 6.42 -4.25 13.32
C SER A 154 6.67 -2.81 12.87
N GLY A 155 5.72 -1.91 13.14
CA GLY A 155 5.74 -0.52 12.72
C GLY A 155 4.33 -0.04 12.40
N LYS A 156 4.09 1.23 12.66
CA LYS A 156 2.85 1.92 12.27
C LYS A 156 3.16 3.33 11.81
N THR A 157 2.29 3.82 10.94
CA THR A 157 2.25 5.22 10.50
C THR A 157 0.82 5.73 10.63
N TYR A 158 0.67 7.03 10.55
CA TYR A 158 -0.61 7.72 10.63
C TYR A 158 -0.98 8.30 9.28
N GLU A 159 -2.26 8.26 8.93
CA GLU A 159 -2.79 8.95 7.76
C GLU A 159 -3.97 9.83 8.20
N LEU A 160 -3.84 11.15 8.05
CA LEU A 160 -4.96 12.07 8.20
C LEU A 160 -5.68 12.14 6.87
N VAL A 161 -6.94 11.73 6.85
CA VAL A 161 -7.81 11.79 5.67
C VAL A 161 -8.86 12.85 5.90
N ALA A 162 -8.94 13.81 4.98
CA ALA A 162 -10.02 14.78 4.92
C ALA A 162 -10.98 14.40 3.80
N HIS A 163 -12.28 14.41 4.08
CA HIS A 163 -13.35 14.13 3.13
C HIS A 163 -14.06 15.42 2.75
N ARG A 164 -14.43 15.53 1.48
CA ARG A 164 -15.17 16.68 0.93
C ARG A 164 -16.67 16.43 0.98
N THR A 165 -17.42 17.52 1.09
CA THR A 165 -18.88 17.50 1.01
C THR A 165 -19.40 16.87 -0.27
N ARG A 166 -20.57 16.21 -0.19
CA ARG A 166 -21.21 15.49 -1.31
C ARG A 166 -21.35 16.32 -2.60
N ALA A 167 -21.58 17.64 -2.48
CA ALA A 167 -21.68 18.55 -3.61
C ALA A 167 -20.38 18.67 -4.46
N TYR A 168 -19.23 18.26 -3.91
CA TYR A 168 -17.93 18.33 -4.58
C TYR A 168 -17.44 16.96 -5.10
N TRP A 169 -18.21 15.89 -4.91
CA TRP A 169 -17.83 14.56 -5.41
C TRP A 169 -17.77 14.56 -6.95
N GLY A 170 -16.79 13.84 -7.51
CA GLY A 170 -16.52 13.88 -8.96
C GLY A 170 -15.88 15.17 -9.50
N THR A 171 -15.85 16.26 -8.73
CA THR A 171 -15.23 17.52 -9.17
C THR A 171 -13.71 17.54 -8.94
N VAL A 172 -13.00 18.46 -9.60
CA VAL A 172 -11.57 18.68 -9.37
C VAL A 172 -11.33 19.18 -7.94
N ARG A 173 -10.28 18.68 -7.28
CA ARG A 173 -9.89 19.08 -5.93
C ARG A 173 -9.32 20.49 -5.90
N ARG A 174 -9.88 21.33 -5.03
CA ARG A 174 -9.47 22.73 -4.85
C ARG A 174 -8.59 22.87 -3.62
N ILE A 175 -7.29 22.64 -3.80
CA ILE A 175 -6.25 22.82 -2.79
C ILE A 175 -5.17 23.68 -3.42
N ASP A 176 -4.65 24.69 -2.71
CA ASP A 176 -3.53 25.48 -3.20
C ASP A 176 -2.24 24.62 -3.20
N PRO A 177 -1.66 24.29 -4.38
CA PRO A 177 -0.46 23.47 -4.45
C PRO A 177 0.71 24.10 -3.69
N ALA A 178 0.86 25.43 -3.69
CA ALA A 178 1.96 26.09 -3.00
C ALA A 178 1.97 25.78 -1.50
N SER A 179 0.78 25.76 -0.88
CA SER A 179 0.63 25.39 0.53
C SER A 179 1.06 23.93 0.81
N VAL A 180 0.85 23.01 -0.14
CA VAL A 180 1.29 21.61 -0.02
C VAL A 180 2.81 21.50 -0.05
N PHE A 181 3.48 22.23 -0.94
CA PHE A 181 4.94 22.29 -0.98
C PHE A 181 5.54 22.95 0.27
N GLU A 182 4.92 24.02 0.77
CA GLU A 182 5.29 24.68 2.04
C GLU A 182 5.17 23.71 3.22
N MET A 183 4.02 23.03 3.33
CA MET A 183 3.73 22.02 4.35
C MET A 183 4.74 20.87 4.31
N ASP A 184 5.00 20.29 3.13
CA ASP A 184 5.91 19.16 2.99
C ASP A 184 7.34 19.53 3.40
N ARG A 185 7.83 20.72 3.00
CA ARG A 185 9.16 21.21 3.45
C ARG A 185 9.24 21.42 4.96
N ALA A 186 8.17 21.93 5.57
CA ALA A 186 8.16 22.27 6.99
C ALA A 186 7.98 21.04 7.91
N THR A 187 7.36 19.98 7.40
CA THR A 187 6.97 18.83 8.23
C THR A 187 7.78 17.56 7.95
N ARG A 188 8.62 17.53 6.91
CA ARG A 188 9.62 16.46 6.73
C ARG A 188 10.63 16.42 7.88
N PRO A 189 11.10 15.23 8.30
CA PRO A 189 10.73 13.90 7.79
C PRO A 189 9.52 13.28 8.51
N TYR A 190 8.82 14.04 9.37
CA TYR A 190 7.70 13.51 10.17
C TYR A 190 6.44 13.25 9.35
N THR A 191 6.28 13.94 8.22
CA THR A 191 5.37 13.57 7.14
C THR A 191 6.17 13.16 5.90
N PHE A 192 5.56 12.32 5.05
CA PHE A 192 6.23 11.74 3.89
C PHE A 192 5.24 11.45 2.75
N ASP A 193 5.79 11.20 1.55
CA ASP A 193 5.03 10.91 0.32
C ASP A 193 3.95 11.96 -0.05
N ASN A 194 4.07 13.20 0.43
CA ASN A 194 3.09 14.25 0.14
C ASN A 194 3.30 14.89 -1.24
N VAL A 195 4.55 14.93 -1.71
CA VAL A 195 4.99 15.62 -2.93
C VAL A 195 6.04 14.79 -3.65
N ASP A 196 5.86 14.65 -4.96
CA ASP A 196 6.87 14.16 -5.88
C ASP A 196 7.62 15.35 -6.49
N TYR A 197 8.82 15.61 -6.00
CA TYR A 197 9.66 16.72 -6.47
C TYR A 197 10.27 16.48 -7.85
N GLU A 198 10.40 15.23 -8.30
CA GLU A 198 10.91 14.94 -9.66
C GLU A 198 9.85 15.30 -10.69
N ALA A 199 8.58 14.98 -10.41
CA ALA A 199 7.46 15.32 -11.27
C ALA A 199 6.91 16.74 -11.04
N GLY A 200 7.19 17.36 -9.89
CA GLY A 200 6.57 18.61 -9.48
C GLY A 200 5.08 18.45 -9.13
N GLU A 201 4.67 17.25 -8.69
CA GLU A 201 3.28 16.89 -8.47
C GLU A 201 2.96 16.72 -6.97
N ILE A 202 1.78 17.18 -6.56
CA ILE A 202 1.23 16.84 -5.24
C ILE A 202 0.72 15.39 -5.26
N ARG A 203 0.93 14.66 -4.16
CA ARG A 203 0.54 13.24 -4.02
C ARG A 203 -0.53 13.01 -2.95
N ILE A 204 -0.84 14.03 -2.14
CA ILE A 204 -1.87 13.95 -1.09
C ILE A 204 -3.30 13.90 -1.64
N ALA A 205 -3.55 14.33 -2.88
CA ALA A 205 -4.87 14.46 -3.46
C ALA A 205 -5.13 13.36 -4.49
N PRO A 206 -6.15 12.49 -4.32
CA PRO A 206 -6.44 11.45 -5.30
C PRO A 206 -7.00 12.02 -6.61
N HIS A 207 -6.82 11.29 -7.72
CA HIS A 207 -7.36 11.65 -9.05
C HIS A 207 -8.67 10.92 -9.39
N THR A 208 -9.43 10.53 -8.37
CA THR A 208 -10.65 9.73 -8.51
C THR A 208 -11.89 10.52 -8.09
N PRO A 209 -13.11 10.13 -8.53
CA PRO A 209 -14.36 10.81 -8.16
C PRO A 209 -14.78 10.62 -6.68
N CYS A 210 -13.95 9.93 -5.88
CA CYS A 210 -14.24 9.55 -4.50
C CYS A 210 -14.38 10.75 -3.53
N PRO A 211 -14.97 10.52 -2.34
CA PRO A 211 -15.15 11.54 -1.29
C PRO A 211 -13.87 12.06 -0.64
N VAL A 212 -12.71 11.43 -0.84
CA VAL A 212 -11.45 11.86 -0.21
C VAL A 212 -10.98 13.16 -0.84
N LEU A 213 -10.88 14.23 -0.07
CA LEU A 213 -10.24 15.47 -0.51
C LEU A 213 -8.72 15.30 -0.55
N LEU A 214 -8.12 14.86 0.55
CA LEU A 214 -6.68 14.64 0.67
C LEU A 214 -6.36 13.62 1.77
N GLY A 215 -5.16 13.04 1.69
CA GLY A 215 -4.54 12.18 2.69
C GLY A 215 -3.11 12.63 2.99
N ILE A 216 -2.77 12.88 4.25
CA ILE A 216 -1.42 13.24 4.70
C ILE A 216 -0.86 12.09 5.53
N ARG A 217 0.30 11.56 5.13
CA ARG A 217 0.97 10.47 5.84
C ARG A 217 2.07 10.99 6.73
N GLY A 218 2.21 10.38 7.90
CA GLY A 218 3.28 10.72 8.83
C GLY A 218 3.54 9.64 9.86
N ILE A 219 4.60 9.82 10.64
CA ILE A 219 5.01 8.86 11.67
C ILE A 219 4.37 9.13 13.03
N ASP A 220 3.65 10.25 13.16
CA ASP A 220 3.08 10.76 14.39
C ASP A 220 1.74 11.48 14.12
N PRO A 221 0.69 11.27 14.94
CA PRO A 221 -0.63 11.89 14.75
C PRO A 221 -0.56 13.42 14.82
N GLU A 222 0.33 13.96 15.66
CA GLU A 222 0.43 15.40 15.88
C GLU A 222 1.14 16.06 14.70
N ALA A 223 2.09 15.37 14.07
CA ALA A 223 2.71 15.79 12.83
C ALA A 223 1.71 15.88 11.67
N VAL A 224 0.86 14.87 11.46
CA VAL A 224 -0.14 14.92 10.38
C VAL A 224 -1.22 15.98 10.65
N LYS A 225 -1.57 16.21 11.92
CA LYS A 225 -2.48 17.30 12.31
C LYS A 225 -1.89 18.68 12.01
N ARG A 226 -0.65 18.94 12.47
CA ARG A 226 0.05 20.20 12.16
C ARG A 226 0.18 20.43 10.66
N ALA A 227 0.51 19.37 9.92
CA ALA A 227 0.59 19.44 8.46
C ALA A 227 -0.75 19.84 7.82
N TYR A 228 -1.86 19.27 8.28
CA TYR A 228 -3.19 19.62 7.80
C TYR A 228 -3.54 21.09 8.05
N GLU A 229 -3.21 21.62 9.24
CA GLU A 229 -3.45 23.03 9.61
C GLU A 229 -2.68 24.04 8.73
N MET A 230 -1.61 23.62 8.06
CA MET A 230 -0.83 24.46 7.13
C MET A 230 -1.44 24.57 5.73
N LEU A 231 -2.38 23.68 5.37
CA LEU A 231 -2.91 23.61 4.02
C LEU A 231 -3.95 24.70 3.76
N ARG A 232 -3.85 25.33 2.59
CA ARG A 232 -4.87 26.27 2.09
C ARG A 232 -5.87 25.50 1.24
N ILE A 233 -6.94 25.04 1.89
CA ILE A 233 -8.05 24.29 1.27
C ILE A 233 -9.11 25.29 0.77
N LEU A 234 -9.50 25.18 -0.50
CA LEU A 234 -10.36 26.14 -1.20
C LEU A 234 -11.77 25.59 -1.47
N GLU A 235 -12.20 24.61 -0.68
CA GLU A 235 -13.52 23.97 -0.72
C GLU A 235 -13.93 23.42 0.66
N PRO A 236 -15.23 23.14 0.90
CA PRO A 236 -15.71 22.65 2.18
C PRO A 236 -15.25 21.22 2.50
N VAL A 237 -14.69 21.06 3.70
CA VAL A 237 -14.34 19.77 4.30
C VAL A 237 -15.49 19.30 5.19
N GLU A 238 -15.93 18.07 5.01
CA GLU A 238 -17.03 17.47 5.76
C GLU A 238 -16.51 16.71 7.00
N TYR A 239 -15.53 15.83 6.81
CA TYR A 239 -14.92 15.06 7.88
C TYR A 239 -13.41 15.12 7.81
N VAL A 240 -12.77 15.06 8.98
CA VAL A 240 -11.33 14.85 9.13
C VAL A 240 -11.13 13.74 10.14
N THR A 241 -10.42 12.69 9.73
CA THR A 241 -10.14 11.51 10.56
C THR A 241 -8.67 11.14 10.46
N ILE A 242 -8.03 10.93 11.61
CA ILE A 242 -6.67 10.38 11.67
C ILE A 242 -6.79 8.86 11.86
N PHE A 243 -6.13 8.11 10.99
CA PHE A 243 -6.07 6.66 11.05
C PHE A 243 -4.70 6.17 11.51
N GLU A 244 -4.68 5.13 12.35
CA GLU A 244 -3.51 4.29 12.54
C GLU A 244 -3.41 3.27 11.40
N THR A 245 -2.23 3.13 10.79
CA THR A 245 -2.09 2.37 9.55
C THR A 245 -0.83 1.50 9.55
N ASN A 246 -0.84 0.47 8.72
CA ASN A 246 0.35 -0.32 8.37
C ASN A 246 1.02 0.17 7.07
N GLN A 247 0.66 1.36 6.58
CA GLN A 247 1.23 1.90 5.35
C GLN A 247 2.71 2.22 5.53
N ALA A 248 3.49 2.13 4.46
CA ALA A 248 4.94 2.40 4.49
C ALA A 248 5.74 1.59 5.53
N THR A 249 5.24 0.43 5.98
CA THR A 249 5.90 -0.44 6.98
C THR A 249 6.30 -1.82 6.45
N ASP A 250 6.18 -2.06 5.14
CA ASP A 250 6.60 -3.30 4.48
C ASP A 250 5.98 -4.64 5.00
N PRO A 251 4.78 -4.69 5.62
CA PRO A 251 4.32 -5.91 6.31
C PRO A 251 4.04 -7.09 5.35
N HIS A 252 3.79 -6.77 4.09
CA HIS A 252 3.45 -7.67 3.01
C HIS A 252 4.65 -8.39 2.39
N TYR A 253 5.87 -7.92 2.66
CA TYR A 253 7.08 -8.54 2.15
C TYR A 253 7.44 -9.80 2.94
N ARG A 254 7.85 -10.85 2.21
CA ARG A 254 8.45 -12.06 2.78
C ARG A 254 9.79 -12.32 2.13
N ARG A 255 10.82 -12.66 2.91
CA ARG A 255 12.07 -13.15 2.35
C ARG A 255 11.86 -14.57 1.83
N LEU A 256 12.06 -14.77 0.53
CA LEU A 256 11.77 -16.02 -0.19
C LEU A 256 12.91 -16.34 -1.15
N ARG A 257 13.10 -17.64 -1.44
CA ARG A 257 13.94 -18.10 -2.55
C ARG A 257 13.12 -18.14 -3.83
N ILE A 258 13.79 -18.06 -4.97
CA ILE A 258 13.15 -18.03 -6.29
C ILE A 258 12.26 -19.26 -6.53
N ALA A 259 12.68 -20.45 -6.09
CA ALA A 259 11.90 -21.68 -6.22
C ALA A 259 10.55 -21.67 -5.46
N ASP A 260 10.47 -20.88 -4.39
CA ASP A 260 9.32 -20.78 -3.49
C ASP A 260 8.32 -19.69 -3.95
N LEU A 261 8.64 -18.94 -5.01
CA LEU A 261 7.80 -17.86 -5.49
C LEU A 261 6.56 -18.38 -6.22
N ARG A 262 5.45 -17.67 -6.02
CA ARG A 262 4.16 -17.93 -6.65
C ARG A 262 3.53 -16.61 -7.09
N ASP A 263 2.55 -16.67 -7.98
CA ASP A 263 1.79 -15.47 -8.35
C ASP A 263 1.08 -14.90 -7.12
N GLY A 264 1.15 -13.58 -6.96
CA GLY A 264 0.41 -12.88 -5.93
C GLY A 264 1.09 -12.74 -4.56
N VAL A 265 2.36 -13.14 -4.43
CA VAL A 265 3.18 -12.88 -3.23
C VAL A 265 4.05 -11.64 -3.42
N SER A 266 4.40 -10.95 -2.34
CA SER A 266 5.45 -9.92 -2.38
C SER A 266 6.70 -10.41 -1.67
N ALA A 267 7.83 -10.30 -2.34
CA ALA A 267 9.06 -10.98 -1.96
C ALA A 267 10.23 -10.01 -1.74
N ILE A 268 11.11 -10.40 -0.81
CA ILE A 268 12.47 -9.90 -0.67
C ILE A 268 13.40 -11.01 -1.15
N ILE A 269 14.18 -10.75 -2.19
CA ILE A 269 15.07 -11.75 -2.78
C ILE A 269 16.49 -11.19 -2.78
N ASP A 270 17.41 -11.96 -2.23
CA ASP A 270 18.84 -11.75 -2.39
C ASP A 270 19.31 -12.57 -3.59
N GLY A 271 20.02 -11.94 -4.53
CA GLY A 271 20.49 -12.65 -5.71
C GLY A 271 21.59 -11.92 -6.45
N THR A 272 22.06 -12.56 -7.51
CA THR A 272 23.03 -12.01 -8.45
C THR A 272 22.35 -11.75 -9.78
N VAL A 273 22.62 -10.59 -10.40
CA VAL A 273 22.14 -10.30 -11.76
C VAL A 273 22.76 -11.33 -12.72
N SER A 274 21.92 -12.12 -13.39
CA SER A 274 22.35 -13.15 -14.34
C SER A 274 22.26 -12.69 -15.78
N GLU A 275 21.27 -11.84 -16.09
CA GLU A 275 21.09 -11.23 -17.40
C GLU A 275 21.03 -9.70 -17.26
N ALA A 276 21.75 -9.00 -18.15
CA ALA A 276 21.83 -7.54 -18.13
C ALA A 276 20.44 -6.89 -18.38
N PRO A 277 20.19 -5.71 -17.80
CA PRO A 277 18.98 -4.94 -18.06
C PRO A 277 18.78 -4.61 -19.54
N ARG A 278 17.55 -4.78 -20.02
CA ARG A 278 17.10 -4.41 -21.37
C ARG A 278 15.86 -3.53 -21.27
N THR A 279 15.83 -2.47 -22.06
CA THR A 279 14.67 -1.58 -22.16
C THR A 279 13.75 -2.04 -23.29
N ASP A 280 12.48 -2.22 -22.98
CA ASP A 280 11.43 -2.56 -23.94
C ASP A 280 10.76 -1.30 -24.53
N ALA A 281 9.95 -1.45 -25.59
CA ALA A 281 9.31 -0.35 -26.32
C ALA A 281 8.41 0.54 -25.43
N GLY A 282 7.82 -0.01 -24.36
CA GLY A 282 7.06 0.73 -23.35
C GLY A 282 7.91 1.49 -22.32
N GLY A 283 9.25 1.50 -22.49
CA GLY A 283 10.19 2.08 -21.53
C GLY A 283 10.35 1.26 -20.25
N HIS A 284 9.85 0.02 -20.21
CA HIS A 284 10.05 -0.90 -19.09
C HIS A 284 11.47 -1.46 -19.13
N VAL A 285 12.09 -1.64 -17.97
CA VAL A 285 13.43 -2.24 -17.86
C VAL A 285 13.31 -3.62 -17.24
N PHE A 286 13.76 -4.63 -17.98
CA PHE A 286 13.76 -6.03 -17.53
C PHE A 286 15.19 -6.53 -17.38
N PHE A 287 15.46 -7.29 -16.33
CA PHE A 287 16.70 -8.05 -16.17
C PHE A 287 16.38 -9.40 -15.52
N LYS A 288 17.37 -10.28 -15.39
CA LYS A 288 17.19 -11.52 -14.65
C LYS A 288 18.07 -11.56 -13.41
N LEU A 289 17.48 -12.09 -12.35
CA LEU A 289 18.13 -12.34 -11.08
C LEU A 289 18.18 -13.83 -10.85
N ARG A 290 19.32 -14.34 -10.39
CA ARG A 290 19.47 -15.72 -9.93
C ARG A 290 19.85 -15.78 -8.46
N ASP A 291 19.34 -16.80 -7.78
CA ASP A 291 19.82 -17.25 -6.47
C ASP A 291 20.36 -18.69 -6.61
N ASP A 292 20.52 -19.40 -5.49
CA ASP A 292 20.95 -20.80 -5.48
C ASP A 292 19.86 -21.80 -5.94
N ALA A 293 18.61 -21.35 -6.01
CA ALA A 293 17.44 -22.17 -6.26
C ALA A 293 16.82 -21.97 -7.65
N GLY A 294 17.11 -20.87 -8.33
CA GLY A 294 16.61 -20.62 -9.68
C GLY A 294 16.93 -19.24 -10.25
N GLU A 295 16.17 -18.87 -11.28
CA GLU A 295 16.26 -17.59 -11.97
C GLU A 295 14.85 -16.99 -12.15
N ILE A 296 14.72 -15.66 -12.02
CA ILE A 296 13.47 -14.93 -12.20
C ILE A 296 13.67 -13.64 -13.00
N TYR A 297 12.63 -13.22 -13.72
CA TYR A 297 12.57 -11.89 -14.30
C TYR A 297 12.33 -10.83 -13.23
N CYS A 298 13.07 -9.73 -13.29
CA CYS A 298 12.80 -8.52 -12.52
C CYS A 298 12.43 -7.38 -13.47
N ALA A 299 11.44 -6.58 -13.09
CA ALA A 299 10.92 -5.50 -13.92
C ALA A 299 10.83 -4.17 -13.16
N ALA A 300 11.40 -3.11 -13.72
CA ALA A 300 11.13 -1.73 -13.33
C ALA A 300 10.27 -1.07 -14.43
N TYR A 301 8.99 -0.84 -14.12
CA TYR A 301 8.02 -0.34 -15.09
C TYR A 301 8.15 1.16 -15.37
N GLU A 302 7.53 1.62 -16.46
CA GLU A 302 7.54 3.02 -16.88
C GLU A 302 7.17 4.00 -15.73
N PRO A 303 6.13 3.73 -14.93
CA PRO A 303 5.71 4.65 -13.87
C PRO A 303 6.77 4.88 -12.79
N THR A 304 7.81 4.04 -12.69
CA THR A 304 8.90 4.20 -11.70
C THR A 304 9.93 5.27 -12.09
N LYS A 305 9.79 5.91 -13.26
CA LYS A 305 10.58 7.09 -13.71
C LYS A 305 12.10 6.93 -13.50
N SER A 306 12.74 7.77 -12.68
CA SER A 306 14.20 7.76 -12.45
C SER A 306 14.72 6.44 -11.91
N PHE A 307 13.90 5.64 -11.21
CA PHE A 307 14.28 4.33 -10.71
C PHE A 307 14.79 3.41 -11.82
N ARG A 308 14.19 3.48 -13.02
CA ARG A 308 14.65 2.74 -14.20
C ARG A 308 16.10 3.07 -14.57
N LYS A 309 16.52 4.33 -14.41
CA LYS A 309 17.90 4.75 -14.73
C LYS A 309 18.93 4.12 -13.78
N ILE A 310 18.52 3.78 -12.56
CA ILE A 310 19.36 3.03 -11.60
C ILE A 310 19.42 1.57 -12.04
N VAL A 311 18.25 0.96 -12.28
CA VAL A 311 18.15 -0.46 -12.68
C VAL A 311 18.89 -0.73 -14.00
N SER A 312 18.81 0.16 -14.99
CA SER A 312 19.51 0.02 -16.28
C SER A 312 21.03 0.02 -16.19
N LYS A 313 21.61 0.42 -15.06
CA LYS A 313 23.09 0.44 -14.86
C LYS A 313 23.64 -0.88 -14.34
N LEU A 314 22.78 -1.79 -13.90
CA LEU A 314 23.21 -3.10 -13.39
C LEU A 314 23.88 -3.91 -14.50
N ILE A 315 24.81 -4.78 -14.11
CA ILE A 315 25.49 -5.71 -14.99
C ILE A 315 25.47 -7.13 -14.41
N PRO A 316 25.61 -8.17 -15.26
CA PRO A 316 25.75 -9.53 -14.78
C PRO A 316 26.88 -9.66 -13.77
N GLY A 317 26.59 -10.28 -12.63
CA GLY A 317 27.50 -10.43 -11.50
C GLY A 317 27.25 -9.46 -10.33
N ASP A 318 26.45 -8.40 -10.53
CA ASP A 318 26.06 -7.52 -9.43
C ASP A 318 25.23 -8.28 -8.39
N GLU A 319 25.55 -8.15 -7.12
CA GLU A 319 24.75 -8.70 -6.02
C GLU A 319 23.77 -7.65 -5.51
N VAL A 320 22.49 -7.99 -5.49
CA VAL A 320 21.40 -7.09 -5.12
C VAL A 320 20.40 -7.77 -4.21
N THR A 321 19.72 -6.98 -3.38
CA THR A 321 18.45 -7.36 -2.77
C THR A 321 17.33 -6.62 -3.49
N VAL A 322 16.36 -7.34 -4.01
CA VAL A 322 15.19 -6.79 -4.68
C VAL A 322 13.93 -6.97 -3.83
N PHE A 323 13.03 -6.01 -3.90
CA PHE A 323 11.75 -6.00 -3.21
C PHE A 323 10.67 -5.76 -4.24
N GLY A 324 9.65 -6.62 -4.26
CA GLY A 324 8.55 -6.42 -5.18
C GLY A 324 7.44 -7.45 -5.15
N ALA A 325 6.36 -7.12 -5.85
CA ALA A 325 5.25 -8.02 -6.11
C ALA A 325 5.60 -9.04 -7.21
N VAL A 326 5.43 -10.32 -6.95
CA VAL A 326 5.57 -11.39 -7.94
C VAL A 326 4.26 -11.55 -8.70
N LYS A 327 4.34 -11.44 -10.02
CA LYS A 327 3.21 -11.60 -10.92
C LYS A 327 3.52 -12.58 -12.04
N LEU A 328 2.55 -13.43 -12.37
CA LEU A 328 2.63 -14.25 -13.58
C LEU A 328 2.41 -13.38 -14.82
N LYS A 329 3.36 -13.45 -15.78
CA LYS A 329 3.35 -12.72 -17.05
C LYS A 329 3.58 -13.70 -18.21
N PRO A 330 3.36 -13.30 -19.48
CA PRO A 330 3.61 -14.17 -20.64
C PRO A 330 5.03 -14.76 -20.68
N GLN A 331 6.03 -14.03 -20.19
CA GLN A 331 7.42 -14.48 -20.07
C GLN A 331 7.72 -15.36 -18.84
N GLY A 332 6.73 -15.63 -17.98
CA GLY A 332 6.88 -16.34 -16.72
C GLY A 332 6.70 -15.45 -15.49
N LEU A 333 7.06 -15.98 -14.31
CA LEU A 333 7.02 -15.21 -13.06
C LEU A 333 7.97 -14.01 -13.18
N THR A 334 7.45 -12.83 -12.85
CA THR A 334 8.18 -11.57 -12.89
C THR A 334 8.00 -10.85 -11.55
N LEU A 335 9.11 -10.42 -10.96
CA LEU A 335 9.13 -9.57 -9.77
C LEU A 335 9.09 -8.10 -10.20
N ASN A 336 8.00 -7.44 -9.86
CA ASN A 336 7.75 -6.02 -10.12
C ASN A 336 8.43 -5.20 -9.03
N LEU A 337 9.52 -4.53 -9.37
CA LEU A 337 10.37 -3.86 -8.40
C LEU A 337 9.70 -2.62 -7.80
N GLU A 338 9.75 -2.55 -6.48
CA GLU A 338 9.40 -1.36 -5.69
C GLU A 338 10.65 -0.76 -5.05
N LYS A 339 11.60 -1.59 -4.61
CA LYS A 339 12.88 -1.16 -4.03
C LYS A 339 14.03 -2.09 -4.45
N ILE A 340 15.24 -1.57 -4.40
CA ILE A 340 16.47 -2.34 -4.65
C ILE A 340 17.58 -1.84 -3.72
N LEU A 341 18.37 -2.78 -3.22
CA LEU A 341 19.62 -2.51 -2.51
C LEU A 341 20.76 -3.15 -3.28
N VAL A 342 21.71 -2.35 -3.76
CA VAL A 342 22.93 -2.87 -4.40
C VAL A 342 23.94 -3.21 -3.30
N LYS A 343 24.25 -4.50 -3.14
CA LYS A 343 25.17 -5.00 -2.12
C LYS A 343 26.62 -5.00 -2.60
N ARG A 344 26.85 -5.49 -3.82
CA ARG A 344 28.18 -5.56 -4.43
C ARG A 344 28.09 -5.33 -5.92
N LEU A 345 28.99 -4.51 -6.43
CA LEU A 345 29.15 -4.26 -7.87
C LEU A 345 30.16 -5.25 -8.46
N ALA A 346 29.86 -5.80 -9.63
CA ALA A 346 30.79 -6.62 -10.38
C ALA A 346 31.85 -5.75 -11.06
N GLU A 347 33.07 -6.29 -11.16
CA GLU A 347 34.14 -5.64 -11.91
C GLU A 347 33.96 -5.83 -13.41
N ARG A 348 33.86 -4.72 -14.15
CA ARG A 348 33.81 -4.73 -15.60
C ARG A 348 35.14 -4.33 -16.20
N ILE A 349 36.00 -5.30 -16.47
CA ILE A 349 37.30 -5.08 -17.10
C ILE A 349 37.11 -4.87 -18.62
N VAL A 350 37.35 -3.64 -19.09
CA VAL A 350 37.26 -3.30 -20.52
C VAL A 350 38.66 -3.02 -21.06
N ARG A 351 39.18 -3.93 -21.89
CA ARG A 351 40.43 -3.69 -22.63
C ARG A 351 40.17 -2.68 -23.74
N ARG A 352 40.99 -1.63 -23.78
CA ARG A 352 40.86 -0.51 -24.69
C ARG A 352 42.24 -0.20 -25.28
N PRO A 353 42.34 0.21 -26.55
CA PRO A 353 43.61 0.65 -27.11
C PRO A 353 44.22 1.76 -26.23
N PRO A 354 45.55 1.80 -26.09
CA PRO A 354 46.22 2.83 -25.33
C PRO A 354 45.92 4.22 -25.90
N ILE A 355 46.06 5.23 -25.05
CA ILE A 355 45.92 6.62 -25.44
C ILE A 355 47.27 7.09 -26.00
N CYS A 356 47.25 7.75 -27.15
CA CYS A 356 48.44 8.35 -27.74
C CYS A 356 48.96 9.47 -26.83
N PRO A 357 50.21 9.39 -26.33
CA PRO A 357 50.75 10.39 -25.41
C PRO A 357 50.93 11.77 -26.06
N ALA A 358 51.00 11.85 -27.39
CA ALA A 358 51.20 13.11 -28.11
C ALA A 358 49.89 13.86 -28.43
N CYS A 359 48.80 13.14 -28.75
CA CYS A 359 47.55 13.77 -29.23
C CYS A 359 46.31 13.42 -28.41
N GLY A 360 46.43 12.57 -27.37
CA GLY A 360 45.32 12.18 -26.49
C GLY A 360 44.24 11.30 -27.14
N ARG A 361 44.39 10.93 -28.42
CA ARG A 361 43.44 10.05 -29.12
C ARG A 361 43.77 8.58 -28.88
N ARG A 362 42.78 7.71 -28.96
CA ARG A 362 42.98 6.24 -28.90
C ARG A 362 43.81 5.77 -30.10
N MET A 363 44.82 4.95 -29.83
CA MET A 363 45.63 4.33 -30.88
C MET A 363 44.80 3.36 -31.72
N LYS A 364 45.14 3.24 -33.01
CA LYS A 364 44.55 2.25 -33.93
C LYS A 364 45.36 0.95 -33.89
N SER A 365 44.72 -0.18 -34.18
CA SER A 365 45.42 -1.46 -34.26
C SER A 365 46.45 -1.47 -35.39
N LEU A 366 47.63 -1.99 -35.12
CA LEU A 366 48.71 -2.21 -36.11
C LEU A 366 48.59 -3.57 -36.83
N GLY A 367 47.53 -4.34 -36.56
CA GLY A 367 47.33 -5.71 -37.04
C GLY A 367 47.59 -6.77 -35.96
N ARG A 368 47.29 -8.03 -36.29
CA ARG A 368 47.39 -9.16 -35.34
C ARG A 368 48.81 -9.26 -34.78
N ASN A 369 48.94 -9.25 -33.46
CA ASN A 369 50.20 -9.36 -32.69
C ASN A 369 51.26 -8.27 -32.96
N LYS A 370 50.88 -7.07 -33.40
CA LYS A 370 51.82 -5.96 -33.65
C LYS A 370 51.72 -4.80 -32.63
N GLY A 371 50.93 -4.98 -31.57
CA GLY A 371 50.60 -3.96 -30.59
C GLY A 371 49.12 -3.89 -30.29
#